data_AF-A0A6P0RTT8-F1
#
_entry.id   AF-A0A6P0RTT8-F1
#
_cell.length_a   1.000
_cell.length_b   1.000
_cell.length_c   1.000
_cell.angle_alpha   90.00
_cell.angle_beta   90.00
_cell.angle_gamma   90.00
#
_symmetry.space_group_name_H-M   'P 1'
#
loop_
_entity.id
_entity.type
_entity.pdbx_description
1 polymer ?
#
loop_
_entity_poly.entity_id
_entity_poly.type
_entity_poly.pdbx_seq_one_letter_code
_entity_poly.pdbx_strand_id
1 'polypeptide(L)'
;MTLHPQEYWEVPQETAEIAHASFPKGNVYLKMYDELGAIYSDSDFKELFPARCGKSALSPAKLALITIMQFAEGLVESKQLYQVSLIGPVAVDTSWQAKSTTGFDVSTFAIDWEQQVVRCPQGHLSRLWRDAHDSNGNPLIKVVFDRHTCGACSVRNNCTSSTRAARTLKLRPRDEYEALTARRIEQLSPEFQQNYASRAGIEGTMSQAVRRFDLRRTRYWGLAKTHLHNVATACAINLSRFFAFSNHLPQAQTRTSPLAALSFE
;
A
#
# COMPACT_ATOMS: atom_id res chain seq x y z
N MET A 1 22.87 -9.30 -4.84
CA MET A 1 22.84 -9.85 -3.48
C MET A 1 22.79 -11.35 -3.61
N THR A 2 23.50 -12.11 -2.78
CA THR A 2 23.44 -13.57 -2.71
C THR A 2 22.60 -13.96 -1.50
N LEU A 3 21.77 -14.99 -1.63
CA LEU A 3 21.05 -15.50 -0.48
C LEU A 3 21.91 -16.53 0.23
N HIS A 4 22.15 -16.32 1.52
CA HIS A 4 22.70 -17.32 2.42
C HIS A 4 21.53 -17.83 3.26
N PRO A 5 20.88 -18.93 2.85
CA PRO A 5 19.65 -19.36 3.48
C PRO A 5 19.93 -19.68 4.94
N GLN A 6 19.21 -19.05 5.86
CA GLN A 6 19.09 -19.58 7.21
C GLN A 6 17.93 -20.55 7.21
N GLU A 7 18.19 -21.80 7.62
CA GLU A 7 17.19 -22.86 7.55
C GLU A 7 16.02 -22.61 8.51
N TYR A 8 16.21 -21.88 9.62
CA TYR A 8 15.17 -21.63 10.61
C TYR A 8 15.28 -20.23 11.20
N TRP A 9 14.14 -19.51 11.20
CA TRP A 9 13.91 -18.32 12.01
C TRP A 9 12.88 -18.69 13.07
N GLU A 10 13.35 -18.98 14.28
CA GLU A 10 12.51 -19.05 15.46
C GLU A 10 12.54 -17.71 16.17
N VAL A 11 11.36 -17.20 16.54
CA VAL A 11 11.27 -16.05 17.43
C VAL A 11 11.86 -16.49 18.76
N PRO A 12 12.88 -15.79 19.31
CA PRO A 12 13.45 -16.18 20.59
C PRO A 12 12.36 -16.29 21.65
N GLN A 13 12.40 -17.35 22.45
CA GLN A 13 11.34 -17.67 23.41
C GLN A 13 11.01 -16.49 24.31
N GLU A 14 12.02 -15.78 24.82
CA GLU A 14 11.85 -14.56 25.63
C GLU A 14 11.09 -13.45 24.90
N THR A 15 11.28 -13.31 23.58
CA THR A 15 10.55 -12.33 22.75
C THR A 15 9.10 -12.73 22.57
N ALA A 16 8.82 -14.02 22.37
CA ALA A 16 7.46 -14.55 22.29
C ALA A 16 6.73 -14.35 23.63
N GLU A 17 7.37 -14.68 24.76
CA GLU A 17 6.83 -14.49 26.10
C GLU A 17 6.50 -13.02 26.40
N ILE A 18 7.42 -12.09 26.09
CA ILE A 18 7.17 -10.65 26.23
C ILE A 18 6.02 -10.20 25.32
N ALA A 19 5.94 -10.70 24.09
CA ALA A 19 4.87 -10.34 23.16
C ALA A 19 3.49 -10.84 23.65
N HIS A 20 3.39 -12.08 24.13
CA HIS A 20 2.15 -12.60 24.71
C HIS A 20 1.77 -11.89 26.01
N ALA A 21 2.75 -11.54 26.86
CA ALA A 21 2.50 -10.76 28.08
C ALA A 21 2.04 -9.32 27.76
N SER A 22 2.56 -8.72 26.70
CA SER A 22 2.18 -7.37 26.24
C SER A 22 0.79 -7.35 25.59
N PHE A 23 0.34 -8.47 25.03
CA PHE A 23 -0.96 -8.62 24.38
C PHE A 23 -1.75 -9.81 24.95
N PRO A 24 -2.24 -9.73 26.20
CA PRO A 24 -2.85 -10.87 26.91
C PRO A 24 -4.18 -11.35 26.32
N LYS A 25 -4.83 -10.53 25.48
CA LYS A 25 -6.03 -10.93 24.70
C LYS A 25 -5.68 -11.45 23.29
N GLY A 26 -4.40 -11.55 22.98
CA GLY A 26 -3.86 -11.81 21.64
C GLY A 26 -3.96 -10.59 20.70
N ASN A 27 -3.25 -10.67 19.59
CA ASN A 27 -3.42 -9.78 18.43
C ASN A 27 -3.33 -10.62 17.15
N VAL A 28 -3.66 -10.02 15.99
CA VAL A 28 -3.68 -10.75 14.71
C VAL A 28 -2.32 -11.37 14.37
N TYR A 29 -1.20 -10.71 14.68
CA TYR A 29 0.15 -11.21 14.42
C TYR A 29 0.54 -12.39 15.29
N LEU A 30 0.18 -12.34 16.58
CA LEU A 30 0.40 -13.43 17.52
C LEU A 30 -0.41 -14.64 17.10
N LYS A 31 -1.70 -14.47 16.77
CA LYS A 31 -2.54 -15.58 16.27
C LYS A 31 -2.02 -16.14 14.96
N MET A 32 -1.61 -15.29 14.01
CA MET A 32 -1.00 -15.75 12.76
C MET A 32 0.29 -16.55 13.01
N TYR A 33 1.13 -16.09 13.94
CA TYR A 33 2.36 -16.80 14.29
C TYR A 33 2.09 -18.12 15.00
N ASP A 34 1.17 -18.15 15.96
CA ASP A 34 0.81 -19.34 16.75
C ASP A 34 0.18 -20.44 15.87
N GLU A 35 -0.67 -20.05 14.91
CA GLU A 35 -1.41 -20.99 14.05
C GLU A 35 -0.60 -21.43 12.81
N LEU A 36 0.18 -20.52 12.22
CA LEU A 36 0.85 -20.76 10.93
C LEU A 36 2.36 -20.95 11.05
N GLY A 37 2.96 -20.55 12.18
CA GLY A 37 4.41 -20.56 12.36
C GLY A 37 5.15 -19.70 11.33
N ALA A 38 6.37 -20.11 10.99
CA ALA A 38 7.12 -19.50 9.88
C ALA A 38 6.56 -19.97 8.53
N ILE A 39 5.78 -19.11 7.88
CA ILE A 39 5.09 -19.40 6.60
C ILE A 39 6.08 -19.48 5.42
N TYR A 40 7.20 -18.77 5.53
CA TYR A 40 8.25 -18.72 4.50
C TYR A 40 9.61 -18.99 5.12
N SER A 41 10.45 -19.68 4.36
CA SER A 41 11.88 -19.85 4.61
C SER A 41 12.70 -19.09 3.57
N ASP A 42 13.94 -18.74 3.89
CA ASP A 42 14.82 -18.13 2.89
C ASP A 42 15.09 -19.10 1.72
N SER A 43 15.05 -20.40 1.96
CA SER A 43 15.21 -21.43 0.93
C SER A 43 14.18 -21.30 -0.20
N ASP A 44 12.96 -20.85 0.10
CA ASP A 44 11.87 -20.68 -0.88
C ASP A 44 12.19 -19.59 -1.92
N PHE A 45 13.11 -18.68 -1.61
CA PHE A 45 13.49 -17.58 -2.50
C PHE A 45 14.85 -17.79 -3.13
N LYS A 46 15.54 -18.91 -2.87
CA LYS A 46 16.93 -19.15 -3.29
C LYS A 46 17.15 -18.97 -4.79
N GLU A 47 16.19 -19.35 -5.61
CA GLU A 47 16.25 -19.24 -7.08
C GLU A 47 16.19 -17.78 -7.58
N LEU A 48 15.66 -16.86 -6.76
CA LEU A 48 15.56 -15.44 -7.09
C LEU A 48 16.88 -14.69 -6.84
N PHE A 49 17.86 -15.34 -6.24
CA PHE A 49 19.16 -14.74 -5.92
C PHE A 49 20.30 -15.47 -6.65
N PRO A 50 21.25 -14.75 -7.26
CA PRO A 50 22.43 -15.37 -7.89
C PRO A 50 23.25 -16.15 -6.86
N ALA A 51 23.65 -17.37 -7.21
CA ALA A 51 24.20 -18.36 -6.27
C ALA A 51 25.65 -18.12 -5.81
N ARG A 52 26.43 -17.24 -6.47
CA ARG A 52 27.90 -17.22 -6.30
C ARG A 52 28.54 -15.84 -6.09
N CYS A 53 27.84 -14.73 -6.28
CA CYS A 53 28.44 -13.40 -6.10
C CYS A 53 27.45 -12.31 -5.65
N GLY A 54 27.76 -11.64 -4.53
CA GLY A 54 26.94 -10.57 -3.99
C GLY A 54 27.04 -10.42 -2.48
N LYS A 55 26.51 -9.31 -1.94
CA LYS A 55 26.28 -9.16 -0.49
C LYS A 55 25.12 -10.04 -0.05
N SER A 56 25.17 -10.57 1.17
CA SER A 56 24.06 -11.34 1.76
C SER A 56 22.76 -10.56 1.65
N ALA A 57 21.72 -11.21 1.14
CA ALA A 57 20.40 -10.66 1.16
C ALA A 57 19.89 -10.52 2.60
N LEU A 58 19.08 -9.49 2.87
CA LEU A 58 18.14 -9.55 4.00
C LEU A 58 17.22 -10.73 3.74
N SER A 59 16.83 -11.45 4.80
CA SER A 59 15.94 -12.60 4.70
C SER A 59 14.70 -12.25 3.86
N PRO A 60 14.57 -12.79 2.64
CA PRO A 60 13.41 -12.56 1.80
C PRO A 60 12.14 -13.12 2.45
N ALA A 61 12.23 -14.17 3.28
CA ALA A 61 11.11 -14.66 4.08
C ALA A 61 10.58 -13.61 5.05
N LYS A 62 11.46 -12.89 5.77
CA LYS A 62 11.06 -11.79 6.66
C LYS A 62 10.43 -10.63 5.90
N LEU A 63 11.01 -10.28 4.75
CA LEU A 63 10.46 -9.21 3.91
C LEU A 63 9.08 -9.60 3.34
N ALA A 64 8.90 -10.84 2.91
CA ALA A 64 7.60 -11.36 2.48
C ALA A 64 6.57 -11.28 3.61
N LEU A 65 6.94 -11.69 4.83
CA LEU A 65 6.08 -11.62 6.01
C LEU A 65 5.67 -10.18 6.35
N ILE A 66 6.62 -9.24 6.38
CA ILE A 66 6.33 -7.81 6.62
C ILE A 66 5.40 -7.27 5.54
N THR A 67 5.61 -7.64 4.28
CA THR A 67 4.78 -7.19 3.16
C THR A 67 3.36 -7.73 3.28
N ILE A 68 3.21 -8.99 3.71
CA ILE A 68 1.90 -9.61 3.97
C ILE A 68 1.22 -8.94 5.16
N MET A 69 1.94 -8.67 6.25
CA MET A 69 1.40 -7.97 7.42
C MET A 69 0.94 -6.56 7.05
N GLN A 70 1.74 -5.80 6.30
CA GLN A 70 1.35 -4.47 5.80
C GLN A 70 0.12 -4.50 4.89
N PHE A 71 -0.03 -5.59 4.12
CA PHE A 71 -1.21 -5.80 3.28
C PHE A 71 -2.43 -6.20 4.11
N ALA A 72 -2.24 -7.07 5.11
CA ALA A 72 -3.27 -7.53 6.03
C ALA A 72 -3.79 -6.41 6.95
N GLU A 73 -2.93 -5.48 7.37
CA GLU A 73 -3.26 -4.32 8.21
C GLU A 73 -4.22 -3.31 7.57
N GLY A 74 -4.45 -3.42 6.25
CA GLY A 74 -5.60 -2.82 5.59
C GLY A 74 -5.92 -1.37 5.95
N LEU A 75 -4.96 -0.48 6.24
CA LEU A 75 -5.08 0.97 6.55
C LEU A 75 -6.06 1.42 7.67
N VAL A 76 -7.04 0.59 8.06
CA VAL A 76 -8.12 0.90 9.00
C VAL A 76 -7.70 0.54 10.42
N GLU A 77 -6.89 -0.51 10.60
CA GLU A 77 -6.41 -0.95 11.92
C GLU A 77 -5.40 0.03 12.55
N SER A 78 -4.57 0.71 11.74
CA SER A 78 -3.55 1.65 12.24
C SER A 78 -4.13 2.82 13.04
N LYS A 79 -5.32 3.31 12.67
CA LYS A 79 -5.97 4.43 13.39
C LYS A 79 -6.60 3.96 14.70
N GLN A 80 -7.15 2.74 14.73
CA GLN A 80 -7.84 2.18 15.88
C GLN A 80 -6.87 1.68 16.96
N LEU A 81 -5.71 1.14 16.58
CA LEU A 81 -4.78 0.52 17.53
C LEU A 81 -3.68 1.46 18.05
N TYR A 82 -3.17 2.36 17.21
CA TYR A 82 -1.94 3.10 17.54
C TYR A 82 -2.13 4.61 17.70
N GLN A 83 -3.35 5.14 17.49
CA GLN A 83 -3.63 6.59 17.46
C GLN A 83 -2.72 7.38 16.49
N VAL A 84 -2.06 6.71 15.55
CA VAL A 84 -1.23 7.33 14.52
C VAL A 84 -2.08 7.50 13.26
N SER A 85 -2.19 8.74 12.77
CA SER A 85 -2.79 9.01 11.47
C SER A 85 -1.76 8.82 10.37
N LEU A 86 -1.89 7.75 9.59
CA LEU A 86 -1.09 7.56 8.39
C LEU A 86 -1.56 8.54 7.30
N ILE A 87 -0.63 9.40 6.84
CA ILE A 87 -0.84 10.30 5.71
C ILE A 87 -0.24 9.62 4.47
N GLY A 88 -1.09 8.97 3.69
CA GLY A 88 -0.70 8.26 2.48
C GLY A 88 -1.79 8.35 1.40
N PRO A 89 -1.42 8.32 0.12
CA PRO A 89 -2.39 8.30 -0.95
C PRO A 89 -3.06 6.93 -0.97
N VAL A 90 -4.34 6.89 -0.59
CA VAL A 90 -5.29 5.85 -1.02
C VAL A 90 -5.16 5.65 -2.52
N ALA A 91 -4.95 4.40 -2.93
CA ALA A 91 -4.86 4.05 -4.34
C ALA A 91 -6.13 4.47 -5.09
N VAL A 92 -5.93 5.15 -6.22
CA VAL A 92 -7.00 5.47 -7.17
C VAL A 92 -7.58 4.18 -7.74
N ASP A 93 -8.88 4.19 -8.04
CA ASP A 93 -9.51 3.04 -8.71
C ASP A 93 -8.87 2.84 -10.09
N THR A 94 -8.24 1.68 -10.28
CA THR A 94 -7.50 1.35 -11.51
C THR A 94 -8.35 0.55 -12.51
N SER A 95 -9.63 0.31 -12.20
CA SER A 95 -10.57 -0.34 -13.09
C SER A 95 -10.72 0.45 -14.39
N TRP A 96 -11.02 -0.24 -15.49
CA TRP A 96 -11.21 0.43 -16.78
C TRP A 96 -12.37 1.43 -16.72
N GLN A 97 -13.38 1.15 -15.88
CA GLN A 97 -14.52 2.03 -15.67
C GLN A 97 -14.10 3.34 -15.00
N ALA A 98 -13.18 3.30 -14.02
CA ALA A 98 -12.66 4.50 -13.38
C ALA A 98 -11.61 5.24 -14.24
N LYS A 99 -10.90 4.52 -15.12
CA LYS A 99 -9.93 5.12 -16.07
C LYS A 99 -10.58 5.78 -17.28
N SER A 100 -11.81 5.40 -17.62
CA SER A 100 -12.57 5.97 -18.72
C SER A 100 -13.31 7.21 -18.24
N THR A 101 -13.18 8.33 -18.97
CA THR A 101 -13.94 9.57 -18.70
C THR A 101 -15.46 9.36 -18.75
N THR A 102 -15.93 8.30 -19.41
CA THR A 102 -17.34 7.97 -19.59
C THR A 102 -17.78 6.73 -18.80
N GLY A 103 -16.87 6.07 -18.07
CA GLY A 103 -17.16 4.84 -17.35
C GLY A 103 -17.82 5.09 -15.99
N PHE A 104 -18.75 4.22 -15.61
CA PHE A 104 -19.41 4.30 -14.29
C PHE A 104 -18.61 3.51 -13.25
N ASP A 105 -17.80 4.23 -12.47
CA ASP A 105 -17.10 3.71 -11.30
C ASP A 105 -18.06 3.44 -10.12
N VAL A 106 -17.54 2.92 -9.00
CA VAL A 106 -18.37 2.65 -7.80
C VAL A 106 -18.90 3.93 -7.16
N SER A 107 -18.16 5.03 -7.21
CA SER A 107 -18.53 6.33 -6.64
C SER A 107 -19.83 6.90 -7.22
N THR A 108 -20.12 6.56 -8.48
CA THR A 108 -21.31 7.05 -9.19
C THR A 108 -22.59 6.31 -8.79
N PHE A 109 -22.50 5.25 -7.97
CA PHE A 109 -23.65 4.51 -7.47
C PHE A 109 -24.03 4.99 -6.06
N ALA A 110 -25.31 5.23 -5.82
CA ALA A 110 -25.81 5.57 -4.49
C ALA A 110 -26.04 4.28 -3.69
N ILE A 111 -25.34 4.13 -2.58
CA ILE A 111 -25.39 2.94 -1.73
C ILE A 111 -26.27 3.24 -0.52
N ASP A 112 -27.36 2.51 -0.37
CA ASP A 112 -28.21 2.50 0.83
C ASP A 112 -27.82 1.30 1.70
N TRP A 113 -27.05 1.58 2.76
CA TRP A 113 -26.56 0.56 3.68
C TRP A 113 -27.66 0.01 4.60
N GLU A 114 -28.70 0.80 4.88
CA GLU A 114 -29.80 0.37 5.78
C GLU A 114 -30.72 -0.59 5.06
N GLN A 115 -31.07 -0.28 3.81
CA GLN A 115 -31.91 -1.15 2.99
C GLN A 115 -31.11 -2.25 2.28
N GLN A 116 -29.77 -2.20 2.34
CA GLN A 116 -28.87 -3.12 1.63
C GLN A 116 -29.14 -3.14 0.12
N VAL A 117 -29.30 -1.96 -0.47
CA VAL A 117 -29.60 -1.78 -1.89
C VAL A 117 -28.68 -0.73 -2.49
N VAL A 118 -28.24 -0.96 -3.72
CA VAL A 118 -27.50 0.03 -4.50
C VAL A 118 -28.36 0.54 -5.65
N ARG A 119 -28.39 1.86 -5.83
CA ARG A 119 -29.03 2.54 -6.96
C ARG A 119 -27.98 2.93 -8.00
N CYS A 120 -28.21 2.55 -9.25
CA CYS A 120 -27.37 2.96 -10.37
C CYS A 120 -27.69 4.40 -10.80
N PRO A 121 -26.79 5.07 -11.56
CA PRO A 121 -27.02 6.43 -12.06
C PRO A 121 -28.22 6.56 -13.01
N GLN A 122 -28.73 5.45 -13.55
CA GLN A 122 -29.98 5.42 -14.33
C GLN A 122 -31.23 5.19 -13.45
N GLY A 123 -31.08 5.17 -12.12
CA GLY A 123 -32.17 5.06 -11.15
C GLY A 123 -32.58 3.63 -10.79
N HIS A 124 -32.06 2.60 -11.46
CA HIS A 124 -32.41 1.20 -11.19
C HIS A 124 -31.75 0.67 -9.92
N LEU A 125 -32.47 -0.20 -9.19
CA LEU A 125 -32.01 -0.81 -7.95
C LEU A 125 -31.30 -2.15 -8.18
N SER A 126 -30.41 -2.51 -7.26
CA SER A 126 -29.79 -3.83 -7.22
C SER A 126 -30.80 -4.92 -6.86
N ARG A 127 -30.59 -6.12 -7.39
CA ARG A 127 -31.45 -7.29 -7.13
C ARG A 127 -30.89 -8.21 -6.05
N LEU A 128 -29.57 -8.26 -5.92
CA LEU A 128 -28.88 -9.09 -4.95
C LEU A 128 -27.90 -8.24 -4.14
N TRP A 129 -27.93 -8.42 -2.83
CA TRP A 129 -26.91 -7.96 -1.89
C TRP A 129 -26.52 -9.16 -1.03
N ARG A 130 -25.22 -9.47 -0.96
CA ARG A 130 -24.74 -10.57 -0.12
C ARG A 130 -23.32 -10.33 0.35
N ASP A 131 -23.05 -10.80 1.55
CA ASP A 131 -21.67 -10.91 2.03
C ASP A 131 -20.95 -12.04 1.27
N ALA A 132 -19.69 -11.80 0.99
CA ALA A 132 -18.80 -12.67 0.27
C ALA A 132 -17.35 -12.38 0.69
N HIS A 133 -16.42 -13.12 0.11
CA HIS A 133 -14.99 -12.88 0.30
C HIS A 133 -14.32 -12.73 -1.07
N ASP A 134 -13.22 -11.97 -1.15
CA ASP A 134 -12.39 -11.93 -2.35
C ASP A 134 -11.55 -13.21 -2.49
N SER A 135 -10.72 -13.28 -3.53
CA SER A 135 -9.77 -14.38 -3.74
C SER A 135 -8.75 -14.53 -2.60
N ASN A 136 -8.57 -13.48 -1.81
CA ASN A 136 -7.58 -13.38 -0.75
C ASN A 136 -8.22 -13.58 0.64
N GLY A 137 -9.52 -13.90 0.70
CA GLY A 137 -10.26 -14.12 1.95
C GLY A 137 -10.74 -12.85 2.66
N ASN A 138 -10.58 -11.66 2.08
CA ASN A 138 -11.05 -10.42 2.69
C ASN A 138 -12.58 -10.29 2.57
N PRO A 139 -13.27 -9.79 3.60
CA PRO A 139 -14.71 -9.59 3.56
C PRO A 139 -15.08 -8.54 2.51
N LEU A 140 -16.11 -8.84 1.71
CA LEU A 140 -16.69 -7.92 0.74
C LEU A 140 -18.18 -8.14 0.61
N ILE A 141 -18.87 -7.11 0.14
CA ILE A 141 -20.28 -7.17 -0.20
C ILE A 141 -20.40 -7.24 -1.72
N LYS A 142 -21.00 -8.33 -2.21
CA LYS A 142 -21.27 -8.54 -3.63
C LYS A 142 -22.67 -8.07 -3.95
N VAL A 143 -22.77 -7.07 -4.81
CA VAL A 143 -24.04 -6.51 -5.28
C VAL A 143 -24.23 -6.84 -6.76
N VAL A 144 -25.41 -7.37 -7.13
CA VAL A 144 -25.72 -7.73 -8.53
C VAL A 144 -27.00 -7.03 -8.97
N PHE A 145 -26.95 -6.40 -10.14
CA PHE A 145 -28.11 -5.77 -10.79
C PHE A 145 -28.88 -6.78 -11.65
N ASP A 146 -30.12 -6.44 -11.99
CA ASP A 146 -30.93 -7.31 -12.85
C ASP A 146 -30.38 -7.40 -14.28
N ARG A 147 -30.34 -8.62 -14.82
CA ARG A 147 -29.76 -8.90 -16.15
C ARG A 147 -30.60 -8.32 -17.28
N HIS A 148 -31.92 -8.35 -17.18
CA HIS A 148 -32.81 -7.82 -18.21
C HIS A 148 -32.75 -6.29 -18.20
N THR A 149 -32.83 -5.67 -17.02
CA THR A 149 -32.72 -4.21 -16.88
C THR A 149 -31.36 -3.70 -17.37
N CYS A 150 -30.25 -4.32 -16.95
CA CYS A 150 -28.94 -3.93 -17.47
C CYS A 150 -28.75 -4.27 -18.96
N GLY A 151 -29.42 -5.31 -19.48
CA GLY A 151 -29.34 -5.72 -20.88
C GLY A 151 -29.99 -4.72 -21.82
N ALA A 152 -31.13 -4.16 -21.42
CA ALA A 152 -31.86 -3.14 -22.18
C ALA A 152 -31.36 -1.70 -21.93
N CYS A 153 -30.36 -1.51 -21.06
CA CYS A 153 -29.87 -0.19 -20.67
C CYS A 153 -29.05 0.48 -21.79
N SER A 154 -29.42 1.70 -22.18
CA SER A 154 -28.76 2.49 -23.24
C SER A 154 -27.28 2.78 -22.95
N VAL A 155 -26.92 2.95 -21.68
CA VAL A 155 -25.55 3.29 -21.25
C VAL A 155 -24.73 2.05 -20.84
N ARG A 156 -25.14 0.85 -21.27
CA ARG A 156 -24.49 -0.41 -20.87
C ARG A 156 -23.00 -0.44 -21.22
N ASN A 157 -22.61 0.03 -22.40
CA ASN A 157 -21.22 0.03 -22.86
C ASN A 157 -20.29 0.83 -21.93
N ASN A 158 -20.83 1.82 -21.22
CA ASN A 158 -20.11 2.63 -20.23
C ASN A 158 -20.12 2.00 -18.83
N CYS A 159 -21.00 1.02 -18.57
CA CYS A 159 -21.22 0.43 -17.25
C CYS A 159 -20.57 -0.97 -17.12
N THR A 160 -20.64 -1.81 -18.15
CA THR A 160 -20.06 -3.17 -18.12
C THR A 160 -19.58 -3.57 -19.51
N SER A 161 -18.40 -4.19 -19.56
CA SER A 161 -17.83 -4.75 -20.81
C SER A 161 -18.42 -6.12 -21.15
N SER A 162 -19.14 -6.77 -20.24
CA SER A 162 -19.76 -8.06 -20.51
C SER A 162 -21.00 -7.91 -21.37
N THR A 163 -21.11 -8.71 -22.44
CA THR A 163 -22.32 -8.75 -23.29
C THR A 163 -23.46 -9.57 -22.68
N ARG A 164 -23.17 -10.44 -21.70
CA ARG A 164 -24.16 -11.36 -21.10
C ARG A 164 -24.44 -11.10 -19.63
N ALA A 165 -23.45 -10.69 -18.83
CA ALA A 165 -23.63 -10.55 -17.38
C ALA A 165 -24.17 -9.16 -17.00
N ALA A 166 -24.99 -9.08 -15.96
CA ALA A 166 -25.38 -7.79 -15.39
C ALA A 166 -24.18 -7.09 -14.72
N ARG A 167 -24.31 -5.79 -14.43
CA ARG A 167 -23.31 -5.09 -13.61
C ARG A 167 -23.25 -5.76 -12.23
N THR A 168 -22.04 -6.09 -11.80
CA THR A 168 -21.76 -6.61 -10.46
C THR A 168 -20.77 -5.67 -9.79
N LEU A 169 -21.08 -5.23 -8.58
CA LEU A 169 -20.20 -4.41 -7.75
C LEU A 169 -19.65 -5.26 -6.62
N LYS A 170 -18.41 -4.97 -6.23
CA LYS A 170 -17.78 -5.48 -5.02
C LYS A 170 -17.54 -4.27 -4.12
N LEU A 171 -18.30 -4.17 -3.05
CA LEU A 171 -18.17 -3.12 -2.05
C LEU A 171 -17.35 -3.67 -0.88
N ARG A 172 -16.54 -2.81 -0.25
CA ARG A 172 -15.95 -3.14 1.06
C ARG A 172 -17.02 -3.04 2.15
N PRO A 173 -16.81 -3.64 3.33
CA PRO A 173 -17.66 -3.41 4.49
C PRO A 173 -17.85 -1.91 4.75
N ARG A 174 -18.99 -1.55 5.35
CA ARG A 174 -19.43 -0.15 5.53
C ARG A 174 -18.33 0.72 6.12
N ASP A 175 -17.76 0.31 7.25
CA ASP A 175 -16.76 1.10 7.98
C ASP A 175 -15.50 1.36 7.14
N GLU A 176 -15.00 0.34 6.43
CA GLU A 176 -13.88 0.49 5.52
C GLU A 176 -14.21 1.39 4.33
N TYR A 177 -15.41 1.24 3.76
CA TYR A 177 -15.86 2.02 2.62
C TYR A 177 -15.98 3.50 2.98
N GLU A 178 -16.61 3.82 4.11
CA GLU A 178 -16.76 5.18 4.62
C GLU A 178 -15.39 5.79 4.94
N ALA A 179 -14.49 5.04 5.59
CA ALA A 179 -13.13 5.50 5.89
C ALA A 179 -12.32 5.83 4.62
N LEU A 180 -12.38 4.96 3.61
CA LEU A 180 -11.70 5.18 2.33
C LEU A 180 -12.30 6.36 1.55
N THR A 181 -13.62 6.50 1.58
CA THR A 181 -14.32 7.61 0.91
C THR A 181 -13.97 8.94 1.58
N ALA A 182 -14.03 9.00 2.91
CA ALA A 182 -13.60 10.18 3.67
C ALA A 182 -12.15 10.56 3.38
N ARG A 183 -11.25 9.57 3.28
CA ARG A 183 -9.83 9.78 2.94
C ARG A 183 -9.62 10.29 1.51
N ARG A 184 -10.42 9.83 0.55
CA ARG A 184 -10.38 10.35 -0.82
C ARG A 184 -10.83 11.82 -0.87
N ILE A 185 -11.86 12.19 -0.11
CA ILE A 185 -12.30 13.58 0.00
C ILE A 185 -11.22 14.43 0.67
N GLU A 186 -10.63 13.94 1.77
CA GLU A 186 -9.53 14.59 2.49
C GLU A 186 -8.34 14.85 1.56
N GLN A 187 -7.98 13.90 0.68
CA GLN A 187 -6.90 14.06 -0.30
C GLN A 187 -7.08 15.18 -1.31
N LEU A 188 -8.33 15.52 -1.64
CA LEU A 188 -8.63 16.64 -2.54
C LEU A 188 -8.43 17.99 -1.85
N SER A 189 -8.35 18.01 -0.51
CA SER A 189 -8.16 19.25 0.23
C SER A 189 -6.77 19.86 0.00
N PRO A 190 -6.66 21.19 -0.09
CA PRO A 190 -5.36 21.87 -0.16
C PRO A 190 -4.46 21.58 1.05
N GLU A 191 -5.05 21.41 2.24
CA GLU A 191 -4.34 21.09 3.47
C GLU A 191 -3.64 19.73 3.39
N PHE A 192 -4.33 18.70 2.89
CA PHE A 192 -3.72 17.39 2.67
C PHE A 192 -2.59 17.50 1.64
N GLN A 193 -2.78 18.22 0.54
CA GLN A 193 -1.75 18.39 -0.49
C GLN A 193 -0.49 19.07 0.07
N GLN A 194 -0.66 20.10 0.90
CA GLN A 194 0.44 20.79 1.56
C GLN A 194 1.20 19.89 2.54
N ASN A 195 0.46 19.15 3.38
CA ASN A 195 1.06 18.19 4.31
C ASN A 195 1.77 17.05 3.58
N TYR A 196 1.16 16.54 2.51
CA TYR A 196 1.72 15.48 1.68
C TYR A 196 2.95 15.93 0.87
N ALA A 197 3.04 17.21 0.49
CA ALA A 197 4.20 17.77 -0.21
C ALA A 197 5.52 17.63 0.58
N SER A 198 5.45 17.58 1.92
CA SER A 198 6.63 17.35 2.78
C SER A 198 7.36 16.04 2.45
N ARG A 199 6.65 15.02 1.94
CA ARG A 199 7.20 13.73 1.51
C ARG A 199 8.26 13.88 0.42
N ALA A 200 8.10 14.85 -0.50
CA ALA A 200 9.07 15.08 -1.56
C ALA A 200 10.46 15.45 -0.99
N GLY A 201 10.51 16.12 0.16
CA GLY A 201 11.76 16.41 0.87
C GLY A 201 12.46 15.14 1.37
N ILE A 202 11.70 14.16 1.86
CA ILE A 202 12.22 12.87 2.31
C ILE A 202 12.79 12.08 1.13
N GLU A 203 12.03 11.95 0.05
CA GLU A 203 12.46 11.24 -1.16
C GLU A 203 13.67 11.92 -1.81
N GLY A 204 13.71 13.26 -1.82
CA GLY A 204 14.87 14.05 -2.23
C GLY A 204 16.11 13.77 -1.38
N THR A 205 15.94 13.62 -0.06
CA THR A 205 17.03 13.24 0.87
C THR A 205 17.54 11.83 0.58
N MET A 206 16.64 10.87 0.41
CA MET A 206 17.02 9.49 0.07
C MET A 206 17.73 9.43 -1.28
N SER A 207 17.25 10.17 -2.27
CA SER A 207 17.87 10.28 -3.59
C SER A 207 19.28 10.89 -3.49
N GLN A 208 19.46 11.95 -2.71
CA GLN A 208 20.76 12.56 -2.44
C GLN A 208 21.71 11.57 -1.76
N ALA A 209 21.24 10.86 -0.73
CA ALA A 209 22.03 9.85 -0.02
C ALA A 209 22.49 8.73 -0.96
N VAL A 210 21.58 8.21 -1.79
CA VAL A 210 21.88 7.13 -2.73
C VAL A 210 22.80 7.60 -3.86
N ARG A 211 22.50 8.74 -4.51
CA ARG A 211 23.18 9.16 -5.74
C ARG A 211 24.46 9.92 -5.49
N ARG A 212 24.50 10.77 -4.45
CA ARG A 212 25.66 11.64 -4.17
C ARG A 212 26.60 11.06 -3.13
N PHE A 213 26.08 10.25 -2.20
CA PHE A 213 26.87 9.66 -1.11
C PHE A 213 26.97 8.12 -1.17
N ASP A 214 26.52 7.50 -2.26
CA ASP A 214 26.59 6.06 -2.53
C ASP A 214 26.09 5.19 -1.36
N LEU A 215 25.01 5.60 -0.69
CA LEU A 215 24.47 4.92 0.50
C LEU A 215 24.16 3.43 0.27
N ARG A 216 23.98 3.00 -0.99
CA ARG A 216 23.76 1.58 -1.34
C ARG A 216 25.01 0.71 -1.15
N ARG A 217 26.18 1.31 -0.96
CA ARG A 217 27.47 0.61 -0.86
C ARG A 217 28.27 1.08 0.34
N THR A 218 28.36 0.23 1.36
CA THR A 218 29.37 0.38 2.42
C THR A 218 30.61 -0.47 2.14
N ARG A 219 31.79 0.07 2.49
CA ARG A 219 33.10 -0.61 2.45
C ARG A 219 33.31 -1.54 3.66
N TYR A 220 32.50 -1.43 4.70
CA TYR A 220 32.65 -2.17 5.93
C TYR A 220 31.73 -3.39 5.98
N TRP A 221 32.17 -4.41 6.72
CA TRP A 221 31.38 -5.61 7.01
C TRP A 221 30.84 -5.55 8.45
N GLY A 222 29.58 -5.97 8.63
CA GLY A 222 28.89 -5.99 9.92
C GLY A 222 27.94 -4.80 10.17
N LEU A 223 26.87 -5.04 10.92
CA LEU A 223 25.81 -4.04 11.17
C LEU A 223 26.31 -2.80 11.91
N ALA A 224 27.14 -2.95 12.93
CA ALA A 224 27.65 -1.81 13.71
C ALA A 224 28.51 -0.84 12.86
N LYS A 225 29.41 -1.37 12.03
CA LYS A 225 30.24 -0.56 11.13
C LYS A 225 29.43 0.05 9.98
N THR A 226 28.43 -0.68 9.50
CA THR A 226 27.47 -0.17 8.50
C THR A 226 26.62 0.96 9.07
N HIS A 227 26.16 0.83 10.32
CA HIS A 227 25.44 1.86 11.03
C HIS A 227 26.30 3.12 11.18
N LEU A 228 27.56 2.98 11.63
CA LEU A 228 28.48 4.11 11.71
C LEU A 228 28.68 4.80 10.35
N HIS A 229 28.82 4.04 9.27
CA HIS A 229 28.89 4.59 7.92
C HIS A 229 27.60 5.35 7.54
N ASN A 230 26.42 4.82 7.87
CA ASN A 230 25.15 5.50 7.61
C ASN A 230 25.01 6.80 8.41
N VAL A 231 25.44 6.81 9.68
CA VAL A 231 25.49 8.02 10.51
C VAL A 231 26.44 9.04 9.92
N ALA A 232 27.64 8.64 9.51
CA ALA A 232 28.61 9.53 8.86
C ALA A 232 28.06 10.10 7.54
N THR A 233 27.37 9.29 6.74
CA THR A 233 26.69 9.73 5.51
C THR A 233 25.55 10.71 5.81
N ALA A 234 24.76 10.49 6.87
CA ALA A 234 23.73 11.43 7.32
C ALA A 234 24.35 12.78 7.75
N CYS A 235 25.46 12.76 8.50
CA CYS A 235 26.20 13.97 8.84
C CYS A 235 26.71 14.69 7.58
N ALA A 236 27.26 13.96 6.60
CA ALA A 236 27.74 14.55 5.36
C ALA A 236 26.61 15.19 4.52
N ILE A 237 25.42 14.58 4.50
CA ILE A 237 24.23 15.17 3.88
C ILE A 237 23.85 16.47 4.58
N ASN A 238 23.80 16.49 5.92
CA ASN A 238 23.46 17.67 6.70
C ASN A 238 24.47 18.81 6.46
N LEU A 239 25.77 18.52 6.44
CA LEU A 239 26.81 19.50 6.14
C LEU A 239 26.69 20.03 4.70
N SER A 240 26.45 19.16 3.72
CA SER A 240 26.24 19.57 2.32
C SER A 240 25.01 20.46 2.16
N ARG A 241 23.94 20.21 2.92
CA ARG A 241 22.72 21.03 2.92
C ARG A 241 22.93 22.36 3.61
N PHE A 242 23.61 22.36 4.76
CA PHE A 242 23.99 23.58 5.46
C PHE A 242 24.83 24.50 4.56
N PHE A 243 25.83 23.94 3.88
CA PHE A 243 26.64 24.69 2.91
C PHE A 243 25.79 25.26 1.78
N ALA A 244 24.87 24.48 1.21
CA ALA A 244 23.99 24.96 0.15
C ALA A 244 23.08 26.11 0.63
N PHE A 245 22.53 25.98 1.84
CA PHE A 245 21.71 27.00 2.48
C PHE A 245 22.51 28.28 2.76
N SER A 246 23.70 28.17 3.36
CA SER A 246 24.53 29.32 3.72
C SER A 246 25.03 30.11 2.52
N ASN A 247 25.16 29.47 1.36
CA ASN A 247 25.60 30.10 0.12
C ASN A 247 24.44 30.49 -0.80
N HIS A 248 23.20 30.43 -0.32
CA HIS A 248 21.99 30.72 -1.10
C HIS A 248 21.94 29.96 -2.44
N LEU A 249 22.46 28.72 -2.47
CA LEU A 249 22.37 27.91 -3.68
C LEU A 249 20.89 27.59 -3.96
N PRO A 250 20.44 27.69 -5.22
CA PRO A 250 19.06 27.40 -5.56
C PRO A 250 18.71 25.95 -5.21
N GLN A 251 17.51 25.74 -4.67
CA GLN A 251 17.02 24.40 -4.37
C GLN A 251 16.93 23.58 -5.65
N ALA A 252 17.27 22.29 -5.55
CA ALA A 252 17.14 21.37 -6.68
C ALA A 252 15.67 21.30 -7.11
N GLN A 253 15.41 21.62 -8.37
CA GLN A 253 14.06 21.52 -8.92
C GLN A 253 13.64 20.05 -9.04
N THR A 254 12.36 19.78 -8.74
CA THR A 254 11.76 18.47 -8.97
C THR A 254 11.93 18.09 -10.43
N ARG A 255 12.66 17.00 -10.71
CA ARG A 255 12.87 16.53 -12.06
C ARG A 255 11.52 16.14 -12.67
N THR A 256 11.09 16.85 -13.71
CA THR A 256 9.97 16.43 -14.56
C THR A 256 10.41 15.22 -15.39
N SER A 257 9.61 14.16 -15.39
CA SER A 257 9.89 13.01 -16.26
C SER A 257 9.68 13.43 -17.72
N PRO A 258 10.40 12.84 -18.70
CA PRO A 258 10.16 13.13 -20.11
C PRO A 258 8.70 12.94 -20.54
N LEU A 259 8.01 11.96 -19.93
CA LEU A 259 6.59 11.71 -20.17
C LEU A 259 5.69 12.83 -19.63
N ALA A 260 5.99 13.34 -18.43
CA ALA A 260 5.27 14.48 -17.84
C ALA A 260 5.58 15.81 -18.54
N ALA A 261 6.71 15.91 -19.25
CA ALA A 261 7.04 17.06 -20.07
C ALA A 261 6.30 17.06 -21.43
N LEU A 262 5.66 15.95 -21.80
CA LEU A 262 4.89 15.79 -23.04
C LEU A 262 3.38 16.02 -22.87
N SER A 263 2.89 16.25 -21.65
CA SER A 263 1.48 16.63 -21.45
C SER A 263 1.27 18.06 -21.92
N PHE A 264 0.77 18.21 -23.15
CA PHE A 264 0.26 19.47 -23.68
C PHE A 264 -1.03 19.86 -22.95
N GLU A 265 -1.21 21.18 -22.76
CA GLU A 265 -2.45 21.82 -22.27
C GLU A 265 -3.67 21.43 -23.11
#